data_AF-A0A7Y8I714-F1
#
_entry.id   AF-A0A7Y8I714-F1
#
_cell.length_a   1.000
_cell.length_b   1.000
_cell.length_c   1.000
_cell.angle_alpha   90.00
_cell.angle_beta   90.00
_cell.angle_gamma   90.00
#
_symmetry.space_group_name_H-M   'P 1'
#
loop_
_entity.id
_entity.type
_entity.pdbx_description
1 polymer ?
#
loop_
_entity_poly.entity_id
_entity_poly.type
_entity_poly.pdbx_seq_one_letter_code
_entity_poly.pdbx_strand_id
1 'polypeptide(L)'
;MKNYFLITSLIFALNTNVNSQVRAWIRVNQLGYLPNDKKAAILLSEENITIKSFSIYNALTDELEYKSDEIIPYGNFGNFKSTFRLNFSNLREEGSYKIKIDSIESPVIRIFKNAYDGSADFLLNYMRQQRCGYNPILNDSCHTSDGFIIYHPALDSTHIDATGGWHDASDYLQYVTTSANAVYLMLFAYEQNQNCFSDEYENNGIKKANGIPDILDEAKWGIDWLLKMNPKADEMYNQIADDRDHRGFRLPNEDTISYGKGLERPVYYCTGKPQGMFRYKNRSDGIASTAGKFASAFALGSEVFKKYFTEYAEKLKQKAIEAYDYGKRNPGVCQTAPCISPYFYEEENWVDDMQLAAASLYKLTGEKKFLDDAITFGRQERTT
;
A
#
# COMPACT_ATOMS: atom_id res chain seq x y z
N MET A 1 90.51 -16.46 26.10
CA MET A 1 89.91 -15.23 25.54
C MET A 1 88.96 -15.59 24.41
N LYS A 2 87.66 -15.55 24.68
CA LYS A 2 86.57 -15.28 23.72
C LYS A 2 85.29 -15.14 24.56
N ASN A 3 84.99 -13.88 24.88
CA ASN A 3 83.64 -13.46 25.26
C ASN A 3 82.72 -13.63 24.04
N TYR A 4 81.40 -13.72 24.23
CA TYR A 4 80.44 -12.70 23.77
C TYR A 4 79.00 -13.13 24.11
N PHE A 5 78.39 -12.34 25.01
CA PHE A 5 77.00 -11.85 25.03
C PHE A 5 75.82 -12.83 24.97
N LEU A 6 75.15 -13.00 26.13
CA LEU A 6 73.74 -13.37 26.20
C LEU A 6 72.89 -12.09 26.07
N ILE A 7 72.12 -11.97 25.00
CA ILE A 7 71.10 -10.92 24.82
C ILE A 7 69.79 -11.45 25.41
N THR A 8 69.35 -10.89 26.53
CA THR A 8 68.00 -11.08 27.06
C THR A 8 67.02 -10.23 26.26
N SER A 9 66.21 -10.87 25.41
CA SER A 9 65.08 -10.22 24.74
C SER A 9 63.89 -10.15 25.69
N LEU A 10 63.52 -8.94 26.10
CA LEU A 10 62.31 -8.65 26.85
C LEU A 10 61.13 -8.63 25.86
N ILE A 11 60.26 -9.64 25.91
CA ILE A 11 59.01 -9.66 25.13
C ILE A 11 57.98 -8.80 25.86
N PHE A 12 57.74 -7.58 25.37
CA PHE A 12 56.58 -6.78 25.76
C PHE A 12 55.33 -7.38 25.09
N ALA A 13 54.51 -8.09 25.86
CA ALA A 13 53.18 -8.50 25.42
C ALA A 13 52.25 -7.27 25.42
N LEU A 14 52.08 -6.64 24.25
CA LEU A 14 50.99 -5.70 24.00
C LEU A 14 49.67 -6.50 24.01
N ASN A 15 48.99 -6.51 25.15
CA ASN A 15 47.59 -6.92 25.24
C ASN A 15 46.74 -5.91 24.48
N THR A 16 46.59 -6.10 23.17
CA THR A 16 45.51 -5.48 22.41
C THR A 16 44.23 -6.23 22.79
N ASN A 17 43.50 -5.71 23.77
CA ASN A 17 42.11 -6.09 23.97
C ASN A 17 41.34 -5.62 22.74
N VAL A 18 41.28 -6.46 21.71
CA VAL A 18 40.28 -6.35 20.66
C VAL A 18 38.96 -6.63 21.36
N ASN A 19 38.34 -5.58 21.87
CA ASN A 19 37.01 -5.65 22.46
C ASN A 19 36.09 -6.01 21.28
N SER A 20 35.74 -7.29 21.17
CA SER A 20 34.76 -7.76 20.19
C SER A 20 33.45 -7.06 20.52
N GLN A 21 33.15 -5.96 19.83
CA GLN A 21 31.93 -5.22 20.04
C GLN A 21 30.78 -6.13 19.60
N VAL A 22 29.90 -6.46 20.55
CA VAL A 22 28.69 -7.26 20.28
C VAL A 22 27.98 -6.67 19.06
N ARG A 23 27.78 -7.48 18.02
CA ARG A 23 27.05 -7.04 16.83
C ARG A 23 25.56 -7.07 17.10
N ALA A 24 25.06 -5.95 17.63
CA ALA A 24 23.67 -5.77 17.98
C ALA A 24 23.14 -4.36 17.62
N TRP A 25 21.82 -4.27 17.40
CA TRP A 25 21.14 -3.06 16.95
C TRP A 25 19.80 -2.90 17.68
N ILE A 26 19.46 -1.66 18.00
CA ILE A 26 18.14 -1.29 18.51
C ILE A 26 17.33 -0.64 17.38
N ARG A 27 16.20 -1.24 17.02
CA ARG A 27 15.24 -0.71 16.02
C ARG A 27 14.07 -0.04 16.73
N VAL A 28 13.69 1.13 16.22
CA VAL A 28 12.65 2.00 16.80
C VAL A 28 11.74 2.52 15.69
N ASN A 29 10.52 2.93 16.04
CA ASN A 29 9.71 3.79 15.16
C ASN A 29 10.42 5.15 15.00
N GLN A 30 10.82 5.48 13.77
CA GLN A 30 11.56 6.70 13.46
C GLN A 30 10.67 7.95 13.32
N LEU A 31 9.35 7.79 13.14
CA LEU A 31 8.42 8.91 13.24
C LEU A 31 8.30 9.36 14.71
N GLY A 32 8.21 8.38 15.60
CA GLY A 32 8.09 8.57 17.04
C GLY A 32 6.91 7.82 17.64
N TYR A 33 6.51 8.26 18.82
CA TYR A 33 5.43 7.67 19.62
C TYR A 33 4.58 8.77 20.25
N LEU A 34 3.28 8.54 20.42
CA LEU A 34 2.45 9.41 21.23
C LEU A 34 2.70 9.15 22.73
N PRO A 35 2.58 10.18 23.60
CA PRO A 35 2.81 10.06 25.05
C PRO A 35 2.07 8.90 25.73
N ASN A 36 0.82 8.63 25.33
CA ASN A 36 -0.02 7.63 25.99
C ASN A 36 -0.08 6.28 25.25
N ASP A 37 0.58 6.17 24.11
CA ASP A 37 0.56 4.95 23.30
C ASP A 37 1.52 3.89 23.84
N LYS A 38 1.32 2.67 23.34
CA LYS A 38 2.28 1.58 23.50
C LYS A 38 3.57 1.92 22.74
N LYS A 39 4.70 1.74 23.40
CA LYS A 39 6.02 2.06 22.85
C LYS A 39 6.95 0.87 23.03
N ALA A 40 7.55 0.42 21.94
CA ALA A 40 8.47 -0.68 21.97
C ALA A 40 9.63 -0.50 20.99
N ALA A 41 10.81 -0.93 21.41
CA ALA A 41 11.98 -1.05 20.55
C ALA A 41 12.36 -2.52 20.41
N ILE A 42 13.04 -2.87 19.32
CA ILE A 42 13.50 -4.25 19.06
C ILE A 42 15.02 -4.27 19.14
N LEU A 43 15.57 -5.02 20.10
CA LEU A 43 17.00 -5.35 20.13
C LEU A 43 17.22 -6.61 19.28
N LEU A 44 18.16 -6.55 18.36
CA LEU A 44 18.58 -7.64 17.48
C LEU A 44 20.07 -7.90 17.69
N SER A 45 20.48 -9.14 17.96
CA SER A 45 21.87 -9.53 18.19
C SER A 45 22.27 -10.74 17.35
N GLU A 46 23.42 -10.68 16.69
CA GLU A 46 24.04 -11.83 16.02
C GLU A 46 24.65 -12.86 17.01
N GLU A 47 24.70 -12.50 18.28
CA GLU A 47 25.24 -13.31 19.38
C GLU A 47 24.15 -13.72 20.36
N ASN A 48 24.40 -14.82 21.09
CA ASN A 48 23.55 -15.24 22.20
C ASN A 48 23.81 -14.33 23.40
N ILE A 49 22.92 -13.37 23.62
CA ILE A 49 23.03 -12.39 24.71
C ILE A 49 21.88 -12.54 25.70
N THR A 50 22.08 -12.06 26.91
CA THR A 50 21.02 -11.90 27.90
C THR A 50 21.04 -10.46 28.38
N ILE A 51 19.88 -9.81 28.39
CA ILE A 51 19.72 -8.45 28.89
C ILE A 51 18.76 -8.46 30.08
N LYS A 52 19.06 -7.66 31.10
CA LYS A 52 18.25 -7.56 32.32
C LYS A 52 17.49 -6.24 32.43
N SER A 53 18.01 -5.19 31.82
CA SER A 53 17.41 -3.86 31.81
C SER A 53 17.95 -3.06 30.64
N PHE A 54 17.25 -1.98 30.32
CA PHE A 54 17.72 -0.95 29.40
C PHE A 54 17.44 0.43 30.00
N SER A 55 18.21 1.41 29.56
CA SER A 55 18.10 2.80 30.01
C SER A 55 17.76 3.70 28.83
N ILE A 56 17.02 4.76 29.10
CA ILE A 56 16.66 5.78 28.13
C ILE A 56 17.21 7.12 28.61
N TYR A 57 17.96 7.76 27.73
CA TYR A 57 18.63 9.02 27.98
C TYR A 57 18.03 10.12 27.12
N ASN A 58 18.03 11.34 27.63
CA ASN A 58 17.75 12.53 26.85
C ASN A 58 18.75 12.64 25.68
N ALA A 59 18.25 12.80 24.46
CA ALA A 59 19.10 12.79 23.27
C ALA A 59 20.05 14.00 23.16
N LEU A 60 19.76 15.09 23.88
CA LEU A 60 20.55 16.32 23.87
C LEU A 60 21.49 16.42 25.07
N THR A 61 20.98 16.16 26.28
CA THR A 61 21.77 16.34 27.52
C THR A 61 22.54 15.09 27.93
N ASP A 62 22.21 13.94 27.33
CA ASP A 62 22.69 12.61 27.74
C ASP A 62 22.37 12.25 29.20
N GLU A 63 21.37 12.91 29.79
CA GLU A 63 20.89 12.62 31.14
C GLU A 63 19.99 11.39 31.13
N LEU A 64 20.07 10.58 32.19
CA LEU A 64 19.23 9.39 32.35
C LEU A 64 17.81 9.82 32.76
N GLU A 65 16.84 9.55 31.89
CA GLU A 65 15.44 9.95 32.08
C GLU A 65 14.54 8.79 32.49
N TYR A 66 14.89 7.57 32.06
CA TYR A 66 14.07 6.39 32.33
C TYR A 66 14.89 5.11 32.32
N LYS A 67 14.47 4.13 33.11
CA LYS A 67 15.05 2.79 33.17
C LYS A 67 13.92 1.76 33.23
N SER A 68 14.08 0.65 32.54
CA SER A 68 13.10 -0.44 32.56
C SER A 68 13.75 -1.80 32.41
N ASP A 69 13.09 -2.79 32.99
CA ASP A 69 13.35 -4.23 32.87
C ASP A 69 12.19 -4.95 32.15
N GLU A 70 11.23 -4.21 31.59
CA GLU A 70 10.13 -4.76 30.80
C GLU A 70 10.64 -5.24 29.42
N ILE A 71 11.20 -6.44 29.41
CA ILE A 71 11.85 -7.05 28.26
C ILE A 71 11.18 -8.39 27.96
N ILE A 72 10.78 -8.59 26.70
CA ILE A 72 10.22 -9.86 26.23
C ILE A 72 11.22 -10.50 25.26
N PRO A 73 11.84 -11.65 25.59
CA PRO A 73 12.70 -12.37 24.67
C PRO A 73 11.87 -13.09 23.61
N TYR A 74 12.30 -13.02 22.35
CA TYR A 74 11.69 -13.72 21.21
C TYR A 74 12.62 -14.77 20.59
N GLY A 75 13.86 -14.88 21.06
CA GLY A 75 14.82 -15.87 20.55
C GLY A 75 15.39 -15.48 19.18
N ASN A 76 15.59 -16.46 18.32
CA ASN A 76 16.20 -16.26 17.00
C ASN A 76 15.21 -15.70 15.97
N PHE A 77 15.69 -14.83 15.08
CA PHE A 77 14.93 -14.31 13.95
C PHE A 77 15.86 -13.99 12.78
N GLY A 78 15.64 -14.62 11.62
CA GLY A 78 16.55 -14.50 10.48
C GLY A 78 18.00 -14.86 10.87
N ASN A 79 18.93 -13.94 10.63
CA ASN A 79 20.35 -14.10 10.97
C ASN A 79 20.70 -13.73 12.43
N PHE A 80 19.73 -13.27 13.23
CA PHE A 80 19.95 -12.88 14.62
C PHE A 80 19.74 -14.07 15.56
N LYS A 81 20.70 -14.30 16.46
CA LYS A 81 20.65 -15.38 17.47
C LYS A 81 19.81 -15.01 18.69
N SER A 82 19.67 -13.71 18.98
CA SER A 82 18.85 -13.25 20.10
C SER A 82 18.12 -11.96 19.74
N THR A 83 16.81 -11.94 19.98
CA THR A 83 15.93 -10.80 19.76
C THR A 83 15.05 -10.52 20.98
N PHE A 84 14.81 -9.24 21.23
CA PHE A 84 14.05 -8.79 22.39
C PHE A 84 13.14 -7.62 22.02
N ARG A 85 11.95 -7.60 22.61
CA ARG A 85 11.09 -6.43 22.64
C ARG A 85 11.30 -5.68 23.95
N LEU A 86 11.65 -4.40 23.85
CA LEU A 86 11.92 -3.49 24.98
C LEU A 86 10.70 -2.57 25.15
N ASN A 87 9.93 -2.70 26.22
CA ASN A 87 8.73 -1.90 26.45
C ASN A 87 9.03 -0.66 27.30
N PHE A 88 8.80 0.53 26.74
CA PHE A 88 8.97 1.80 27.45
C PHE A 88 7.70 2.65 27.42
N SER A 89 6.53 1.99 27.40
CA SER A 89 5.23 2.67 27.36
C SER A 89 5.01 3.62 28.55
N ASN A 90 5.66 3.38 29.70
CA ASN A 90 5.54 4.22 30.88
C ASN A 90 6.33 5.54 30.78
N LEU A 91 7.26 5.67 29.82
CA LEU A 91 7.85 6.96 29.47
C LEU A 91 6.82 7.74 28.64
N ARG A 92 6.25 8.79 29.23
CA ARG A 92 5.19 9.61 28.62
C ARG A 92 5.58 11.06 28.41
N GLU A 93 6.70 11.49 29.01
CA GLU A 93 7.18 12.85 28.85
C GLU A 93 7.51 13.13 27.38
N GLU A 94 7.18 14.34 26.92
CA GLU A 94 7.51 14.74 25.56
C GLU A 94 9.00 15.06 25.47
N GLY A 95 9.66 14.53 24.46
CA GLY A 95 11.10 14.68 24.34
C GLY A 95 11.72 13.86 23.22
N SER A 96 13.02 14.07 23.05
CA SER A 96 13.87 13.26 22.19
C SER A 96 14.82 12.44 23.05
N TYR A 97 14.88 11.14 22.78
CA TYR A 97 15.54 10.18 23.65
C TYR A 97 16.42 9.20 22.87
N LYS A 98 17.28 8.46 23.58
CA LYS A 98 18.02 7.31 23.04
C LYS A 98 17.98 6.16 24.04
N ILE A 99 17.76 4.95 23.54
CA ILE A 99 17.90 3.73 24.36
C ILE A 99 19.37 3.31 24.35
N LYS A 100 19.92 3.02 25.53
CA LYS A 100 21.24 2.43 25.69
C LYS A 100 21.17 1.12 26.46
N ILE A 101 21.92 0.12 25.96
CA ILE A 101 22.15 -1.17 26.60
C ILE A 101 23.64 -1.48 26.42
N ASP A 102 24.41 -1.45 27.51
CA ASP A 102 25.87 -1.55 27.48
C ASP A 102 26.48 -0.56 26.46
N SER A 103 27.13 -1.04 25.41
CA SER A 103 27.72 -0.22 24.33
C SER A 103 26.79 -0.01 23.11
N ILE A 104 25.55 -0.51 23.18
CA ILE A 104 24.57 -0.47 22.09
C ILE A 104 23.64 0.73 22.30
N GLU A 105 23.51 1.57 21.28
CA GLU A 105 22.67 2.77 21.28
C GLU A 105 21.65 2.73 20.13
N SER A 106 20.43 3.21 20.38
CA SER A 106 19.40 3.37 19.34
C SER A 106 19.58 4.65 18.52
N PRO A 107 18.97 4.74 17.33
CA PRO A 107 18.60 6.04 16.76
C PRO A 107 17.77 6.87 17.75
N VAL A 108 17.67 8.18 17.50
CA VAL A 108 16.84 9.07 18.32
C VAL A 108 15.38 8.64 18.24
N ILE A 109 14.73 8.57 19.40
CA ILE A 109 13.31 8.32 19.59
C ILE A 109 12.64 9.65 19.89
N ARG A 110 11.50 9.90 19.26
CA ARG A 110 10.67 11.08 19.52
C ARG A 110 9.40 10.65 20.24
N ILE A 111 9.07 11.31 21.36
CA ILE A 111 7.78 11.15 22.05
C ILE A 111 7.11 12.51 22.05
N PHE A 112 6.06 12.69 21.25
CA PHE A 112 5.34 13.95 21.13
C PHE A 112 3.89 13.70 20.73
N LYS A 113 2.97 14.56 21.16
CA LYS A 113 1.54 14.51 20.78
C LYS A 113 1.33 14.66 19.27
N ASN A 114 2.27 15.30 18.58
CA ASN A 114 2.25 15.52 17.13
C ASN A 114 3.16 14.57 16.35
N ALA A 115 3.53 13.40 16.92
CA ALA A 115 4.47 12.48 16.28
C ALA A 115 4.01 11.97 14.90
N TYR A 116 2.70 12.03 14.61
CA TYR A 116 2.10 11.59 13.36
C TYR A 116 1.40 12.72 12.58
N ASP A 117 1.55 13.98 12.99
CA ASP A 117 0.92 15.10 12.29
C ASP A 117 1.43 15.16 10.83
N GLY A 118 0.50 15.24 9.88
CA GLY A 118 0.79 15.26 8.44
C GLY A 118 1.18 13.91 7.84
N SER A 119 1.29 12.83 8.62
CA SER A 119 1.70 11.52 8.06
C SER A 119 0.64 10.93 7.12
N ALA A 120 -0.64 11.20 7.38
CA ALA A 120 -1.74 10.74 6.54
C ALA A 120 -1.69 11.41 5.15
N ASP A 121 -1.56 12.73 5.10
CA ASP A 121 -1.44 13.49 3.85
C ASP A 121 -0.13 13.19 3.11
N PHE A 122 0.96 12.90 3.82
CA PHE A 122 2.23 12.55 3.19
C PHE A 122 2.12 11.34 2.25
N LEU A 123 1.27 10.36 2.58
CA LEU A 123 1.03 9.18 1.73
C LEU A 123 0.42 9.54 0.38
N LEU A 124 -0.35 10.65 0.30
CA LEU A 124 -0.94 11.12 -0.94
C LEU A 124 0.10 11.65 -1.94
N ASN A 125 1.30 12.01 -1.48
CA ASN A 125 2.39 12.36 -2.39
C ASN A 125 2.76 11.19 -3.30
N TYR A 126 2.79 9.97 -2.76
CA TYR A 126 3.02 8.77 -3.57
C TYR A 126 1.90 8.57 -4.57
N MET A 127 0.63 8.65 -4.13
CA MET A 127 -0.51 8.49 -5.04
C MET A 127 -0.49 9.51 -6.20
N ARG A 128 -0.20 10.79 -5.90
CA ARG A 128 -0.07 11.85 -6.91
C ARG A 128 1.07 11.61 -7.89
N GLN A 129 2.21 11.09 -7.42
CA GLN A 129 3.34 10.70 -8.27
C GLN A 129 2.96 9.58 -9.24
N GLN A 130 2.08 8.67 -8.81
CA GLN A 130 1.63 7.54 -9.62
C GLN A 130 0.52 7.91 -10.63
N ARG A 131 0.00 9.14 -10.66
CA ARG A 131 -1.09 9.50 -11.57
C ARG A 131 -0.67 9.30 -13.04
N CYS A 132 -1.52 8.59 -13.77
CA CYS A 132 -1.49 8.43 -15.22
C CYS A 132 -2.48 9.39 -15.89
N GLY A 133 -2.19 9.92 -17.08
CA GLY A 133 -2.82 11.13 -17.57
C GLY A 133 -2.07 12.36 -17.04
N TYR A 134 -2.77 13.40 -16.55
CA TYR A 134 -2.06 14.55 -15.95
C TYR A 134 -1.34 14.14 -14.65
N ASN A 135 -0.04 14.40 -14.61
CA ASN A 135 0.82 14.12 -13.46
C ASN A 135 1.34 15.46 -12.88
N PRO A 136 0.91 15.85 -11.66
CA PRO A 136 1.26 17.15 -11.10
C PRO A 136 2.75 17.26 -10.72
N ILE A 137 3.45 16.14 -10.59
CA ILE A 137 4.87 16.11 -10.20
C ILE A 137 5.77 16.37 -11.41
N LEU A 138 5.38 15.84 -12.57
CA LEU A 138 6.03 16.14 -13.84
C LEU A 138 5.55 17.47 -14.43
N ASN A 139 4.39 17.95 -13.98
CA ASN A 139 3.64 19.05 -14.60
C ASN A 139 3.44 18.83 -16.11
N ASP A 140 3.11 17.58 -16.46
CA ASP A 140 2.94 17.09 -17.82
C ASP A 140 1.96 15.91 -17.82
N SER A 141 1.61 15.38 -18.99
CA SER A 141 0.73 14.24 -19.15
C SER A 141 1.43 13.03 -19.76
N CYS A 142 1.04 11.85 -19.30
CA CYS A 142 1.49 10.56 -19.83
C CYS A 142 0.31 9.72 -20.33
N HIS A 143 0.61 8.77 -21.23
CA HIS A 143 -0.36 7.77 -21.71
C HIS A 143 -1.71 8.36 -22.18
N THR A 144 -1.68 9.55 -22.78
CA THR A 144 -2.88 10.29 -23.23
C THR A 144 -3.65 9.62 -24.37
N SER A 145 -3.10 8.53 -24.91
CA SER A 145 -3.69 7.71 -25.98
C SER A 145 -4.28 6.40 -25.47
N ASP A 146 -4.40 6.19 -24.16
CA ASP A 146 -5.07 4.98 -23.66
C ASP A 146 -6.52 4.92 -24.11
N GLY A 147 -6.94 3.87 -24.80
CA GLY A 147 -6.23 2.66 -25.21
C GLY A 147 -7.08 1.87 -26.21
N PHE A 148 -6.77 0.59 -26.42
CA PHE A 148 -7.55 -0.27 -27.30
C PHE A 148 -8.03 -1.55 -26.61
N ILE A 149 -9.27 -1.92 -26.86
CA ILE A 149 -9.92 -3.07 -26.23
C ILE A 149 -9.31 -4.37 -26.73
N ILE A 150 -9.18 -5.34 -25.84
CA ILE A 150 -8.92 -6.73 -26.19
C ILE A 150 -9.87 -7.70 -25.48
N TYR A 151 -10.18 -8.80 -26.15
CA TYR A 151 -11.10 -9.88 -25.78
C TYR A 151 -12.60 -9.55 -25.72
N HIS A 152 -13.00 -8.29 -25.92
CA HIS A 152 -14.43 -7.95 -25.99
C HIS A 152 -15.07 -8.59 -27.24
N PRO A 153 -16.21 -9.29 -27.13
CA PRO A 153 -16.76 -10.08 -28.24
C PRO A 153 -17.13 -9.27 -29.50
N ALA A 154 -17.46 -7.99 -29.34
CA ALA A 154 -17.90 -7.13 -30.44
C ALA A 154 -17.03 -5.88 -30.68
N LEU A 155 -16.09 -5.59 -29.78
CA LEU A 155 -15.31 -4.34 -29.77
C LEU A 155 -13.81 -4.63 -29.68
N ASP A 156 -13.41 -5.90 -29.84
CA ASP A 156 -12.00 -6.25 -29.87
C ASP A 156 -11.25 -5.37 -30.88
N SER A 157 -10.09 -4.88 -30.48
CA SER A 157 -9.26 -4.01 -31.29
C SER A 157 -9.93 -2.68 -31.68
N THR A 158 -10.97 -2.19 -31.00
CA THR A 158 -11.42 -0.80 -31.15
C THR A 158 -10.83 0.09 -30.06
N HIS A 159 -10.81 1.41 -30.30
CA HIS A 159 -10.38 2.39 -29.31
C HIS A 159 -11.38 2.48 -28.14
N ILE A 160 -10.87 2.77 -26.94
CA ILE A 160 -11.61 3.09 -25.71
C ILE A 160 -10.84 4.16 -24.94
N ASP A 161 -11.49 5.19 -24.40
CA ASP A 161 -10.79 6.10 -23.47
C ASP A 161 -10.63 5.42 -22.10
N ALA A 162 -9.39 5.07 -21.77
CA ALA A 162 -9.01 4.50 -20.48
C ALA A 162 -7.95 5.35 -19.74
N THR A 163 -7.77 6.61 -20.16
CA THR A 163 -6.83 7.56 -19.54
C THR A 163 -7.21 7.89 -18.09
N GLY A 164 -6.22 8.14 -17.24
CA GLY A 164 -6.41 8.49 -15.82
C GLY A 164 -5.90 7.41 -14.87
N GLY A 165 -6.30 7.46 -13.60
CA GLY A 165 -5.96 6.44 -12.60
C GLY A 165 -4.49 6.51 -12.18
N TRP A 166 -3.98 5.40 -11.64
CA TRP A 166 -2.59 5.32 -11.18
C TRP A 166 -1.83 4.20 -11.88
N HIS A 167 -0.56 4.46 -12.18
CA HIS A 167 0.45 3.43 -12.38
C HIS A 167 0.53 2.56 -11.13
N ASP A 168 0.44 1.26 -11.32
CA ASP A 168 0.23 0.30 -10.24
C ASP A 168 1.46 0.14 -9.32
N ALA A 169 2.64 0.20 -9.93
CA ALA A 169 3.89 0.15 -9.22
C ALA A 169 4.94 1.01 -9.95
N SER A 170 6.19 0.57 -10.00
CA SER A 170 7.25 1.25 -10.77
C SER A 170 7.12 1.06 -12.29
N ASP A 171 6.25 0.15 -12.73
CA ASP A 171 5.83 0.01 -14.12
C ASP A 171 4.61 0.90 -14.39
N TYR A 172 4.18 1.00 -15.65
CA TYR A 172 3.04 1.86 -16.02
C TYR A 172 1.73 1.10 -16.20
N LEU A 173 1.70 -0.17 -15.83
CA LEU A 173 0.47 -0.97 -15.84
C LEU A 173 -0.52 -0.39 -14.85
N GLN A 174 -1.80 -0.65 -15.08
CA GLN A 174 -2.87 -0.20 -14.20
C GLN A 174 -3.87 -1.32 -14.05
N TYR A 175 -4.28 -1.60 -12.81
CA TYR A 175 -5.19 -2.70 -12.51
C TYR A 175 -6.37 -2.23 -11.67
N VAL A 176 -7.54 -2.78 -11.97
CA VAL A 176 -8.73 -2.55 -11.15
C VAL A 176 -8.56 -3.17 -9.77
N THR A 177 -7.95 -4.35 -9.67
CA THR A 177 -7.71 -5.07 -8.42
C THR A 177 -7.08 -4.18 -7.35
N THR A 178 -6.03 -3.45 -7.70
CA THR A 178 -5.29 -2.56 -6.78
C THR A 178 -5.90 -1.18 -6.69
N SER A 179 -6.33 -0.58 -7.81
CA SER A 179 -6.89 0.77 -7.82
C SER A 179 -8.22 0.86 -7.07
N ALA A 180 -9.11 -0.12 -7.21
CA ALA A 180 -10.36 -0.17 -6.47
C ALA A 180 -10.12 -0.35 -4.96
N ASN A 181 -9.15 -1.18 -4.57
CA ASN A 181 -8.76 -1.32 -3.18
C ASN A 181 -8.14 -0.03 -2.61
N ALA A 182 -7.26 0.65 -3.37
CA ALA A 182 -6.69 1.94 -2.95
C ALA A 182 -7.77 3.00 -2.75
N VAL A 183 -8.73 3.11 -3.68
CA VAL A 183 -9.93 3.95 -3.55
C VAL A 183 -10.70 3.59 -2.28
N TYR A 184 -11.04 2.32 -2.07
CA TYR A 184 -11.82 1.89 -0.93
C TYR A 184 -11.12 2.24 0.39
N LEU A 185 -9.83 1.95 0.51
CA LEU A 185 -9.04 2.23 1.71
C LEU A 185 -8.90 3.74 1.98
N MET A 186 -8.74 4.57 0.94
CA MET A 186 -8.70 6.03 1.11
C MET A 186 -10.04 6.56 1.63
N LEU A 187 -11.15 6.14 1.02
CA LEU A 187 -12.49 6.54 1.44
C LEU A 187 -12.82 6.04 2.85
N PHE A 188 -12.44 4.80 3.17
CA PHE A 188 -12.64 4.22 4.49
C PHE A 188 -11.80 4.94 5.54
N ALA A 189 -10.53 5.24 5.26
CA ALA A 189 -9.67 5.99 6.16
C ALA A 189 -10.24 7.39 6.44
N TYR A 190 -10.75 8.08 5.41
CA TYR A 190 -11.44 9.35 5.57
C TYR A 190 -12.70 9.21 6.43
N GLU A 191 -13.56 8.22 6.15
CA GLU A 191 -14.78 7.99 6.94
C GLU A 191 -14.47 7.80 8.43
N GLN A 192 -13.44 7.02 8.76
CA GLN A 192 -13.06 6.73 10.13
C GLN A 192 -12.35 7.90 10.82
N ASN A 193 -11.63 8.74 10.07
CA ASN A 193 -10.72 9.76 10.64
C ASN A 193 -10.70 11.07 9.83
N GLN A 194 -11.87 11.69 9.63
CA GLN A 194 -12.03 12.87 8.76
C GLN A 194 -11.07 14.04 9.10
N ASN A 195 -10.76 14.23 10.39
CA ASN A 195 -9.94 15.35 10.87
C ASN A 195 -8.43 15.14 10.64
N CYS A 196 -8.00 13.98 10.15
CA CYS A 196 -6.59 13.67 9.90
C CYS A 196 -6.08 14.11 8.52
N PHE A 197 -6.97 14.60 7.64
CA PHE A 197 -6.66 14.94 6.27
C PHE A 197 -6.87 16.44 6.03
N SER A 198 -5.87 17.08 5.44
CA SER A 198 -5.90 18.51 5.11
C SER A 198 -6.52 18.78 3.74
N ASP A 199 -6.68 20.06 3.43
CA ASP A 199 -7.10 20.60 2.13
C ASP A 199 -6.02 21.60 1.70
N GLU A 200 -5.01 21.08 0.99
CA GLU A 200 -3.85 21.83 0.51
C GLU A 200 -3.72 21.77 -1.02
N TYR A 201 -4.38 20.82 -1.69
CA TYR A 201 -4.24 20.55 -3.12
C TYR A 201 -5.60 20.46 -3.80
N GLU A 202 -5.70 20.98 -5.02
CA GLU A 202 -6.93 20.87 -5.79
C GLU A 202 -6.98 19.53 -6.54
N ASN A 203 -8.11 19.23 -7.20
CA ASN A 203 -8.37 17.93 -7.83
C ASN A 203 -7.29 17.43 -8.82
N ASN A 204 -6.59 18.34 -9.51
CA ASN A 204 -5.49 18.03 -10.43
C ASN A 204 -4.16 17.72 -9.71
N GLY A 205 -4.10 17.86 -8.38
CA GLY A 205 -2.91 17.64 -7.56
C GLY A 205 -1.95 18.83 -7.51
N ILE A 206 -2.36 20.01 -7.96
CA ILE A 206 -1.62 21.26 -7.80
C ILE A 206 -1.88 21.84 -6.41
N LYS A 207 -0.84 22.40 -5.78
CA LYS A 207 -0.94 22.98 -4.44
C LYS A 207 -1.82 24.23 -4.44
N LYS A 208 -3.07 24.06 -4.01
CA LYS A 208 -4.11 25.08 -3.86
C LYS A 208 -5.34 24.44 -3.21
N ALA A 209 -5.75 24.94 -2.05
CA ALA A 209 -6.97 24.48 -1.39
C ALA A 209 -8.23 24.71 -2.25
N ASN A 210 -9.18 23.78 -2.22
CA ASN A 210 -10.43 23.85 -2.98
C ASN A 210 -11.70 23.61 -2.13
N GLY A 211 -11.56 23.45 -0.82
CA GLY A 211 -12.65 23.16 0.11
C GLY A 211 -12.96 21.66 0.26
N ILE A 212 -12.12 20.79 -0.29
CA ILE A 212 -12.29 19.34 -0.30
C ILE A 212 -11.03 18.72 0.31
N PRO A 213 -11.15 17.83 1.31
CA PRO A 213 -9.99 17.12 1.83
C PRO A 213 -9.23 16.42 0.72
N ASP A 214 -7.92 16.59 0.69
CA ASP A 214 -7.00 16.10 -0.34
C ASP A 214 -7.19 14.62 -0.67
N ILE A 215 -7.44 13.80 0.34
CA ILE A 215 -7.69 12.36 0.20
C ILE A 215 -8.93 12.05 -0.64
N LEU A 216 -9.93 12.93 -0.60
CA LEU A 216 -11.16 12.78 -1.39
C LEU A 216 -10.94 13.18 -2.84
N ASP A 217 -10.12 14.20 -3.11
CA ASP A 217 -9.70 14.53 -4.46
C ASP A 217 -8.88 13.39 -5.09
N GLU A 218 -7.97 12.79 -4.32
CA GLU A 218 -7.20 11.63 -4.78
C GLU A 218 -8.10 10.40 -4.97
N ALA A 219 -9.00 10.09 -4.04
CA ALA A 219 -9.96 8.99 -4.20
C ALA A 219 -10.88 9.20 -5.41
N LYS A 220 -11.28 10.44 -5.69
CA LYS A 220 -12.08 10.77 -6.86
C LYS A 220 -11.31 10.54 -8.16
N TRP A 221 -10.01 10.86 -8.21
CA TRP A 221 -9.15 10.55 -9.36
C TRP A 221 -9.19 9.05 -9.72
N GLY A 222 -9.09 8.19 -8.70
CA GLY A 222 -9.23 6.75 -8.87
C GLY A 222 -10.62 6.32 -9.33
N ILE A 223 -11.68 6.87 -8.74
CA ILE A 223 -13.06 6.52 -9.11
C ILE A 223 -13.38 6.98 -10.54
N ASP A 224 -12.91 8.14 -10.96
CA ASP A 224 -13.08 8.63 -12.33
C ASP A 224 -12.49 7.64 -13.34
N TRP A 225 -11.35 7.02 -13.02
CA TRP A 225 -10.77 5.95 -13.83
C TRP A 225 -11.57 4.64 -13.74
N LEU A 226 -12.00 4.22 -12.55
CA LEU A 226 -12.85 3.03 -12.37
C LEU A 226 -14.17 3.14 -13.17
N LEU A 227 -14.74 4.35 -13.27
CA LEU A 227 -15.94 4.59 -14.10
C LEU A 227 -15.68 4.36 -15.59
N LYS A 228 -14.46 4.65 -16.09
CA LYS A 228 -14.05 4.31 -17.46
C LYS A 228 -13.83 2.81 -17.64
N MET A 229 -13.33 2.14 -16.60
CA MET A 229 -13.11 0.68 -16.59
C MET A 229 -14.38 -0.14 -16.35
N ASN A 230 -15.48 0.48 -15.90
CA ASN A 230 -16.83 -0.11 -15.86
C ASN A 230 -17.84 0.81 -16.58
N PRO A 231 -17.76 0.94 -17.92
CA PRO A 231 -18.53 1.94 -18.66
C PRO A 231 -20.03 1.63 -18.72
N LYS A 232 -20.43 0.37 -18.52
CA LYS A 232 -21.83 -0.12 -18.61
C LYS A 232 -22.14 -1.09 -17.46
N ALA A 233 -23.41 -1.45 -17.28
CA ALA A 233 -23.81 -2.39 -16.22
C ALA A 233 -23.20 -3.80 -16.39
N ASP A 234 -22.98 -4.23 -17.63
CA ASP A 234 -22.52 -5.57 -18.01
C ASP A 234 -21.18 -5.55 -18.77
N GLU A 235 -20.43 -4.46 -18.65
CA GLU A 235 -19.11 -4.31 -19.28
C GLU A 235 -18.08 -3.81 -18.28
N MET A 236 -17.01 -4.58 -18.09
CA MET A 236 -15.92 -4.29 -17.18
C MET A 236 -14.58 -4.65 -17.83
N TYR A 237 -13.55 -3.91 -17.47
CA TYR A 237 -12.17 -4.14 -17.86
C TYR A 237 -11.33 -4.31 -16.59
N ASN A 238 -10.30 -5.17 -16.63
CA ASN A 238 -9.53 -5.51 -15.43
C ASN A 238 -8.17 -4.82 -15.37
N GLN A 239 -7.59 -4.48 -16.53
CA GLN A 239 -6.27 -3.84 -16.58
C GLN A 239 -6.04 -3.06 -17.87
N ILE A 240 -5.06 -2.15 -17.81
CA ILE A 240 -4.44 -1.48 -18.94
C ILE A 240 -2.98 -1.92 -19.02
N ALA A 241 -2.51 -2.14 -20.25
CA ALA A 241 -1.17 -2.65 -20.56
C ALA A 241 -0.91 -4.07 -20.02
N ASP A 242 0.31 -4.54 -20.22
CA ASP A 242 0.82 -5.82 -19.74
C ASP A 242 2.36 -5.76 -19.65
N ASP A 243 3.00 -6.86 -19.25
CA ASP A 243 4.43 -6.94 -18.94
C ASP A 243 5.38 -6.63 -20.12
N ARG A 244 4.86 -6.40 -21.34
CA ARG A 244 5.62 -5.71 -22.41
C ARG A 244 6.08 -4.30 -22.02
N ASP A 245 5.44 -3.69 -21.03
CA ASP A 245 5.83 -2.41 -20.44
C ASP A 245 7.21 -2.45 -19.80
N HIS A 246 7.67 -3.61 -19.33
CA HIS A 246 8.91 -3.76 -18.56
C HIS A 246 10.19 -3.61 -19.40
N ARG A 247 10.07 -3.07 -20.61
CA ARG A 247 11.17 -2.80 -21.53
C ARG A 247 11.86 -1.48 -21.19
N GLY A 248 12.67 -1.53 -20.14
CA GLY A 248 13.57 -0.45 -19.75
C GLY A 248 12.94 0.63 -18.88
N PHE A 249 13.79 1.34 -18.15
CA PHE A 249 13.41 2.49 -17.32
C PHE A 249 13.22 3.73 -18.19
N ARG A 250 12.16 4.49 -17.91
CA ARG A 250 11.85 5.76 -18.55
C ARG A 250 11.03 6.63 -17.60
N LEU A 251 10.73 7.86 -18.03
CA LEU A 251 9.69 8.67 -17.41
C LEU A 251 8.35 8.35 -18.09
N PRO A 252 7.20 8.49 -17.40
CA PRO A 252 5.92 8.08 -17.98
C PRO A 252 5.49 8.97 -19.14
N ASN A 253 5.85 10.26 -19.14
CA ASN A 253 5.61 11.18 -20.26
C ASN A 253 6.58 10.94 -21.45
N GLU A 254 7.61 10.13 -21.26
CA GLU A 254 8.55 9.70 -22.30
C GLU A 254 8.37 8.21 -22.66
N ASP A 255 7.25 7.62 -22.27
CA ASP A 255 6.98 6.21 -22.56
C ASP A 255 6.68 5.99 -24.05
N THR A 256 7.58 5.27 -24.72
CA THR A 256 7.47 4.92 -26.15
C THR A 256 7.13 3.44 -26.39
N ILE A 257 6.73 2.68 -25.37
CA ILE A 257 6.42 1.26 -25.52
C ILE A 257 5.19 1.08 -26.41
N SER A 258 5.40 0.47 -27.58
CA SER A 258 4.31 0.13 -28.49
C SER A 258 3.80 -1.30 -28.28
N TYR A 259 2.48 -1.42 -28.33
CA TYR A 259 1.71 -2.67 -28.26
C TYR A 259 1.13 -3.08 -29.63
N GLY A 260 1.53 -2.39 -30.71
CA GLY A 260 1.06 -2.62 -32.08
C GLY A 260 0.05 -1.61 -32.61
N LYS A 261 -0.30 -0.59 -31.83
CA LYS A 261 -1.25 0.48 -32.18
C LYS A 261 -0.76 1.87 -31.79
N GLY A 262 0.42 2.24 -32.28
CA GLY A 262 1.07 3.48 -31.85
C GLY A 262 1.39 3.44 -30.36
N LEU A 263 0.94 4.47 -29.64
CA LEU A 263 1.07 4.63 -28.18
C LEU A 263 -0.17 4.17 -27.40
N GLU A 264 -1.21 3.66 -28.07
CA GLU A 264 -2.35 3.07 -27.36
C GLU A 264 -1.90 1.79 -26.63
N ARG A 265 -2.40 1.60 -25.41
CA ARG A 265 -2.13 0.43 -24.58
C ARG A 265 -3.35 -0.51 -24.54
N PRO A 266 -3.16 -1.83 -24.47
CA PRO A 266 -4.27 -2.79 -24.48
C PRO A 266 -5.09 -2.69 -23.19
N VAL A 267 -6.41 -2.71 -23.31
CA VAL A 267 -7.37 -2.65 -22.20
C VAL A 267 -8.14 -3.98 -22.15
N TYR A 268 -7.89 -4.77 -21.11
CA TYR A 268 -8.35 -6.15 -21.04
C TYR A 268 -9.79 -6.25 -20.54
N TYR A 269 -10.70 -6.70 -21.40
CA TYR A 269 -12.08 -6.98 -21.04
C TYR A 269 -12.19 -8.16 -20.06
N CYS A 270 -13.04 -8.08 -19.04
CA CYS A 270 -13.29 -9.18 -18.10
C CYS A 270 -14.09 -10.30 -18.78
N THR A 271 -13.42 -11.38 -19.20
CA THR A 271 -14.09 -12.49 -19.93
C THR A 271 -14.70 -13.57 -19.04
N GLY A 272 -14.33 -13.62 -17.75
CA GLY A 272 -14.64 -14.75 -16.87
C GLY A 272 -13.95 -16.06 -17.23
N LYS A 273 -12.88 -16.02 -18.04
CA LYS A 273 -12.13 -17.17 -18.53
C LYS A 273 -10.63 -16.91 -18.47
N PRO A 274 -9.77 -17.95 -18.56
CA PRO A 274 -8.32 -17.75 -18.59
C PRO A 274 -7.85 -16.81 -19.71
N GLN A 275 -7.17 -15.73 -19.33
CA GLN A 275 -6.68 -14.68 -20.23
C GLN A 275 -5.15 -14.56 -20.22
N GLY A 276 -4.61 -14.17 -21.37
CA GLY A 276 -3.18 -13.93 -21.60
C GLY A 276 -2.88 -14.01 -23.10
N MET A 277 -2.26 -12.96 -23.64
CA MET A 277 -2.17 -12.76 -25.11
C MET A 277 -1.14 -13.67 -25.77
N PHE A 278 -0.07 -14.03 -25.07
CA PHE A 278 0.99 -14.91 -25.58
C PHE A 278 1.03 -16.24 -24.82
N ARG A 279 2.21 -16.62 -24.31
CA ARG A 279 2.48 -17.97 -23.78
C ARG A 279 1.79 -18.21 -22.45
N TYR A 280 1.75 -17.21 -21.58
CA TYR A 280 1.22 -17.34 -20.23
C TYR A 280 -0.25 -16.94 -20.18
N LYS A 281 -1.00 -17.59 -19.30
CA LYS A 281 -2.41 -17.30 -19.03
C LYS A 281 -2.65 -17.28 -17.53
N ASN A 282 -3.58 -16.45 -17.09
CA ASN A 282 -4.12 -16.48 -15.75
C ASN A 282 -5.08 -17.67 -15.56
N ARG A 283 -5.72 -17.73 -14.39
CA ARG A 283 -6.63 -18.79 -13.98
C ARG A 283 -8.04 -18.26 -13.68
N SER A 284 -8.44 -17.17 -14.34
CA SER A 284 -9.79 -16.61 -14.14
C SER A 284 -10.87 -17.62 -14.49
N ASP A 285 -11.89 -17.72 -13.65
CA ASP A 285 -13.06 -18.59 -13.83
C ASP A 285 -14.40 -17.86 -13.61
N GLY A 286 -14.36 -16.55 -13.38
CA GLY A 286 -15.54 -15.70 -13.25
C GLY A 286 -15.22 -14.21 -13.28
N ILE A 287 -16.21 -13.39 -12.93
CA ILE A 287 -16.11 -11.91 -12.96
C ILE A 287 -16.35 -11.31 -11.56
N ALA A 288 -16.92 -12.10 -10.64
CA ALA A 288 -17.44 -11.63 -9.37
C ALA A 288 -16.41 -10.90 -8.50
N SER A 289 -15.15 -11.33 -8.48
CA SER A 289 -14.13 -10.65 -7.66
C SER A 289 -13.89 -9.19 -8.11
N THR A 290 -13.62 -8.95 -9.40
CA THR A 290 -13.50 -7.59 -9.97
C THR A 290 -14.79 -6.80 -9.83
N ALA A 291 -15.95 -7.43 -10.04
CA ALA A 291 -17.24 -6.77 -9.89
C ALA A 291 -17.51 -6.33 -8.44
N GLY A 292 -17.14 -7.13 -7.44
CA GLY A 292 -17.24 -6.80 -6.02
C GLY A 292 -16.32 -5.62 -5.64
N LYS A 293 -15.12 -5.56 -6.22
CA LYS A 293 -14.20 -4.42 -6.05
C LYS A 293 -14.78 -3.11 -6.62
N PHE A 294 -15.34 -3.14 -7.83
CA PHE A 294 -16.08 -1.99 -8.36
C PHE A 294 -17.25 -1.60 -7.46
N ALA A 295 -18.09 -2.56 -7.11
CA ALA A 295 -19.31 -2.31 -6.35
C ALA A 295 -19.03 -1.72 -4.96
N SER A 296 -18.05 -2.26 -4.23
CA SER A 296 -17.66 -1.75 -2.91
C SER A 296 -17.05 -0.35 -2.98
N ALA A 297 -16.13 -0.10 -3.92
CA ALA A 297 -15.53 1.21 -4.12
C ALA A 297 -16.58 2.28 -4.50
N PHE A 298 -17.48 1.97 -5.44
CA PHE A 298 -18.57 2.86 -5.82
C PHE A 298 -19.58 3.08 -4.70
N ALA A 299 -19.94 2.04 -3.94
CA ALA A 299 -20.88 2.17 -2.83
C ALA A 299 -20.34 3.08 -1.73
N LEU A 300 -19.10 2.87 -1.29
CA LEU A 300 -18.47 3.73 -0.28
C LEU A 300 -18.22 5.15 -0.83
N GLY A 301 -17.83 5.26 -2.11
CA GLY A 301 -17.70 6.55 -2.78
C GLY A 301 -19.01 7.33 -2.81
N SER A 302 -20.14 6.66 -3.07
CA SER A 302 -21.47 7.28 -3.00
C SER A 302 -21.77 7.85 -1.62
N GLU A 303 -21.43 7.14 -0.55
CA GLU A 303 -21.71 7.59 0.82
C GLU A 303 -20.84 8.81 1.17
N VAL A 304 -19.54 8.70 0.95
CA VAL A 304 -18.55 9.72 1.33
C VAL A 304 -18.68 10.98 0.49
N PHE A 305 -18.87 10.85 -0.83
CA PHE A 305 -18.94 12.00 -1.73
C PHE A 305 -20.27 12.73 -1.68
N LYS A 306 -21.33 12.18 -1.07
CA LYS A 306 -22.66 12.83 -1.04
C LYS A 306 -22.62 14.28 -0.53
N LYS A 307 -21.72 14.57 0.42
CA LYS A 307 -21.51 15.90 1.01
C LYS A 307 -20.89 16.92 0.03
N TYR A 308 -20.06 16.46 -0.90
CA TYR A 308 -19.26 17.31 -1.78
C TYR A 308 -19.74 17.29 -3.24
N PHE A 309 -20.28 16.16 -3.70
CA PHE A 309 -20.64 15.88 -5.08
C PHE A 309 -21.95 15.07 -5.17
N THR A 310 -23.10 15.70 -4.93
CA THR A 310 -24.39 14.98 -4.82
C THR A 310 -24.77 14.20 -6.08
N GLU A 311 -24.69 14.80 -7.27
CA GLU A 311 -25.02 14.08 -8.53
C GLU A 311 -24.05 12.94 -8.82
N TYR A 312 -22.77 13.15 -8.51
CA TYR A 312 -21.75 12.12 -8.65
C TYR A 312 -22.01 10.95 -7.71
N ALA A 313 -22.39 11.21 -6.46
CA ALA A 313 -22.74 10.19 -5.49
C ALA A 313 -23.92 9.33 -5.96
N GLU A 314 -24.99 9.92 -6.51
CA GLU A 314 -26.12 9.14 -7.04
C GLU A 314 -25.72 8.29 -8.26
N LYS A 315 -24.85 8.82 -9.14
CA LYS A 315 -24.25 8.03 -10.22
C LYS A 315 -23.48 6.83 -9.65
N LEU A 316 -22.65 7.03 -8.63
CA LEU A 316 -21.88 5.94 -8.02
C LEU A 316 -22.78 4.90 -7.37
N LYS A 317 -23.87 5.30 -6.71
CA LYS A 317 -24.86 4.36 -6.16
C LYS A 317 -25.43 3.45 -7.24
N GLN A 318 -25.84 4.02 -8.37
CA GLN A 318 -26.35 3.23 -9.50
C GLN A 318 -25.26 2.26 -10.02
N LYS A 319 -24.05 2.76 -10.25
CA LYS A 319 -22.91 1.96 -10.72
C LYS A 319 -22.57 0.82 -9.75
N ALA A 320 -22.66 1.06 -8.44
CA ALA A 320 -22.41 0.04 -7.42
C ALA A 320 -23.39 -1.13 -7.51
N ILE A 321 -24.69 -0.83 -7.64
CA ILE A 321 -25.76 -1.84 -7.76
C ILE A 321 -25.58 -2.62 -9.07
N GLU A 322 -25.34 -1.93 -10.19
CA GLU A 322 -25.12 -2.56 -11.49
C GLU A 322 -23.93 -3.53 -11.47
N ALA A 323 -22.79 -3.07 -10.94
CA ALA A 323 -21.59 -3.89 -10.83
C ALA A 323 -21.82 -5.12 -9.95
N TYR A 324 -22.47 -4.94 -8.80
CA TYR A 324 -22.81 -6.03 -7.90
C TYR A 324 -23.73 -7.08 -8.56
N ASP A 325 -24.78 -6.63 -9.24
CA ASP A 325 -25.71 -7.53 -9.93
C ASP A 325 -25.04 -8.28 -11.08
N TYR A 326 -24.04 -7.68 -11.74
CA TYR A 326 -23.21 -8.37 -12.73
C TYR A 326 -22.29 -9.41 -12.10
N GLY A 327 -21.68 -9.10 -10.96
CA GLY A 327 -20.86 -10.04 -10.19
C GLY A 327 -21.65 -11.26 -9.73
N LYS A 328 -22.86 -11.07 -9.17
CA LYS A 328 -23.73 -12.19 -8.75
C LYS A 328 -24.11 -13.14 -9.88
N ARG A 329 -24.23 -12.63 -11.11
CA ARG A 329 -24.55 -13.44 -12.30
C ARG A 329 -23.35 -14.20 -12.86
N ASN A 330 -22.13 -13.83 -12.48
CA ASN A 330 -20.89 -14.35 -13.03
C ASN A 330 -19.90 -14.74 -11.91
N PRO A 331 -20.24 -15.74 -11.07
CA PRO A 331 -19.41 -16.16 -9.94
C PRO A 331 -18.03 -16.63 -10.38
N GLY A 332 -17.02 -16.45 -9.54
CA GLY A 332 -15.62 -16.81 -9.80
C GLY A 332 -14.68 -15.61 -9.80
N VAL A 333 -13.38 -15.89 -9.91
CA VAL A 333 -12.30 -14.89 -9.83
C VAL A 333 -11.95 -14.34 -11.21
N CYS A 334 -11.67 -13.03 -11.27
CA CYS A 334 -11.19 -12.34 -12.45
C CYS A 334 -9.80 -11.75 -12.19
N GLN A 335 -8.79 -12.46 -12.67
CA GLN A 335 -7.39 -12.13 -12.44
C GLN A 335 -6.84 -11.24 -13.55
N THR A 336 -5.72 -10.58 -13.29
CA THR A 336 -5.01 -9.82 -14.32
C THR A 336 -4.37 -10.78 -15.32
N ALA A 337 -4.22 -10.36 -16.56
CA ALA A 337 -3.76 -11.17 -17.68
C ALA A 337 -2.24 -11.01 -17.87
N PRO A 338 -1.45 -12.09 -17.72
CA PRO A 338 -0.04 -12.10 -18.09
C PRO A 338 0.15 -12.08 -19.61
N CYS A 339 1.35 -11.76 -20.07
CA CYS A 339 1.70 -11.73 -21.50
C CYS A 339 2.97 -12.54 -21.77
N ILE A 340 4.14 -11.94 -21.54
CA ILE A 340 5.47 -12.54 -21.83
C ILE A 340 6.06 -13.24 -20.61
N SER A 341 5.59 -12.90 -19.41
CA SER A 341 6.06 -13.41 -18.11
C SER A 341 4.91 -14.09 -17.36
N PRO A 342 5.20 -15.02 -16.44
CA PRO A 342 4.16 -15.83 -15.79
C PRO A 342 3.40 -15.13 -14.66
N TYR A 343 3.77 -13.90 -14.29
CA TYR A 343 3.25 -13.21 -13.10
C TYR A 343 1.98 -12.41 -13.44
N PHE A 344 1.03 -12.43 -12.51
CA PHE A 344 -0.20 -11.65 -12.53
C PHE A 344 -0.73 -11.52 -11.09
N TYR A 345 -1.72 -10.65 -10.86
CA TYR A 345 -2.42 -10.59 -9.58
C TYR A 345 -3.30 -11.82 -9.43
N GLU A 346 -2.79 -12.75 -8.63
CA GLU A 346 -3.45 -14.01 -8.32
C GLU A 346 -4.55 -13.80 -7.29
N GLU A 347 -5.63 -14.54 -7.46
CA GLU A 347 -6.80 -14.51 -6.58
C GLU A 347 -7.50 -15.86 -6.65
N GLU A 348 -7.79 -16.45 -5.51
CA GLU A 348 -8.45 -17.77 -5.43
C GLU A 348 -9.83 -17.71 -4.77
N ASN A 349 -10.22 -16.52 -4.31
CA ASN A 349 -11.47 -16.24 -3.66
C ASN A 349 -12.14 -15.01 -4.28
N TRP A 350 -13.46 -15.04 -4.35
CA TRP A 350 -14.28 -13.93 -4.83
C TRP A 350 -15.42 -13.60 -3.87
N VAL A 351 -15.67 -14.46 -2.87
CA VAL A 351 -16.81 -14.28 -1.97
C VAL A 351 -16.54 -13.18 -0.96
N ASP A 352 -15.29 -12.91 -0.60
CA ASP A 352 -14.86 -11.78 0.21
C ASP A 352 -15.15 -10.43 -0.48
N ASP A 353 -14.82 -10.31 -1.77
CA ASP A 353 -15.15 -9.12 -2.56
C ASP A 353 -16.65 -8.87 -2.63
N MET A 354 -17.41 -9.93 -2.93
CA MET A 354 -18.87 -9.85 -3.03
C MET A 354 -19.54 -9.64 -1.66
N GLN A 355 -18.95 -10.16 -0.58
CA GLN A 355 -19.36 -9.87 0.78
C GLN A 355 -19.18 -8.39 1.11
N LEU A 356 -18.00 -7.83 0.83
CA LEU A 356 -17.71 -6.41 1.07
C LEU A 356 -18.65 -5.51 0.26
N ALA A 357 -18.88 -5.85 -1.01
CA ALA A 357 -19.82 -5.15 -1.87
C ALA A 357 -21.25 -5.19 -1.31
N ALA A 358 -21.73 -6.37 -0.91
CA ALA A 358 -23.06 -6.54 -0.32
C ALA A 358 -23.20 -5.76 1.00
N ALA A 359 -22.20 -5.80 1.88
CA ALA A 359 -22.21 -5.04 3.13
C ALA A 359 -22.23 -3.52 2.88
N SER A 360 -21.43 -3.05 1.91
CA SER A 360 -21.38 -1.63 1.52
C SER A 360 -22.71 -1.17 0.92
N LEU A 361 -23.33 -1.99 0.06
CA LEU A 361 -24.65 -1.71 -0.52
C LEU A 361 -25.77 -1.74 0.51
N TYR A 362 -25.72 -2.64 1.49
CA TYR A 362 -26.67 -2.63 2.60
C TYR A 362 -26.58 -1.33 3.41
N LYS A 363 -25.36 -0.91 3.76
CA LYS A 363 -25.14 0.36 4.47
C LYS A 363 -25.66 1.55 3.66
N LEU A 364 -25.44 1.55 2.34
CA LEU A 364 -25.87 2.64 1.45
C LEU A 364 -27.39 2.69 1.19
N THR A 365 -28.06 1.53 1.12
CA THR A 365 -29.46 1.45 0.64
C THR A 365 -30.47 1.09 1.73
N GLY A 366 -30.04 0.41 2.79
CA GLY A 366 -30.92 -0.21 3.78
C GLY A 366 -31.71 -1.42 3.27
N GLU A 367 -31.50 -1.87 2.03
CA GLU A 367 -32.24 -3.01 1.47
C GLU A 367 -31.75 -4.34 2.06
N LYS A 368 -32.64 -5.04 2.77
CA LYS A 368 -32.33 -6.30 3.47
C LYS A 368 -31.70 -7.38 2.59
N LYS A 369 -32.00 -7.40 1.28
CA LYS A 369 -31.43 -8.37 0.33
C LYS A 369 -29.89 -8.35 0.34
N PHE A 370 -29.29 -7.17 0.44
CA PHE A 370 -27.83 -7.03 0.45
C PHE A 370 -27.23 -7.52 1.77
N LEU A 371 -27.93 -7.32 2.90
CA LEU A 371 -27.50 -7.90 4.18
C LEU A 371 -27.54 -9.43 4.15
N ASP A 372 -28.63 -9.99 3.63
CA ASP A 372 -28.79 -11.44 3.51
C ASP A 372 -27.70 -12.05 2.61
N ASP A 373 -27.38 -11.38 1.50
CA ASP A 373 -26.28 -11.77 0.60
C ASP A 373 -24.92 -11.65 1.30
N ALA A 374 -24.64 -10.57 2.04
CA ALA A 374 -23.37 -10.38 2.75
C ALA A 374 -23.13 -11.51 3.77
N ILE A 375 -24.16 -11.89 4.53
CA ILE A 375 -24.10 -13.03 5.46
C ILE A 375 -23.86 -14.34 4.70
N THR A 376 -24.50 -14.50 3.54
CA THR A 376 -24.36 -15.72 2.72
C THR A 376 -22.95 -15.86 2.14
N PHE A 377 -22.35 -14.79 1.66
CA PHE A 377 -20.96 -14.80 1.21
C PHE A 377 -19.98 -15.01 2.37
N GLY A 378 -20.18 -14.34 3.51
CA GLY A 378 -19.31 -14.53 4.69
C GLY A 378 -19.34 -15.94 5.28
N ARG A 379 -20.39 -16.73 5.02
CA ARG A 379 -20.44 -18.16 5.39
C ARG A 379 -19.70 -19.08 4.41
N GLN A 380 -19.46 -18.61 3.18
CA GLN A 380 -18.69 -19.33 2.16
C GLN A 380 -17.19 -19.07 2.29
N GLU A 381 -16.82 -17.98 2.98
CA GLU A 381 -15.44 -17.63 3.26
C GLU A 381 -14.72 -18.78 3.96
N ARG A 382 -13.63 -19.23 3.36
CA ARG A 382 -12.82 -20.30 3.95
C ARG A 382 -11.88 -19.65 4.95
N THR A 383 -12.05 -19.92 6.24
CA THR A 383 -11.01 -19.60 7.23
C THR A 383 -9.84 -20.54 6.98
N THR A 384 -8.80 -20.06 6.31
CA THR A 384 -7.53 -20.78 6.12
C THR A 384 -6.67 -20.72 7.37
#